data_AF-A0A8D8NBR6-F1
#
_entry.id   AF-A0A8D8NBR6-F1
#
_cell.length_a   1.000
_cell.length_b   1.000
_cell.length_c   1.000
_cell.angle_alpha   90.00
_cell.angle_beta   90.00
_cell.angle_gamma   90.00
#
_symmetry.space_group_name_H-M   'P 1'
#
loop_
_entity.id
_entity.type
_entity.pdbx_description
1 polymer ?
#
loop_
_entity_poly.entity_id
_entity_poly.type
_entity_poly.pdbx_seq_one_letter_code
_entity_poly.pdbx_strand_id
1 'polypeptide(L)'
;MIYDQTSLLKFILETVSKTNMVDYTMDIRERLNMGNELPEELTKRRSNVLVKLKELQTEVAPLMKCMEELKNPDTMKDSKSIVHALQQEFDFKYDIIRSAQKLAKYLYECGNYRDSISYLYICLLVMEPTDKNYLNVLWGKLAAEILTLNWPTA
;
A
#
# COMPACT_ATOMS: atom_id res chain seq x y z
N MET A 1 -16.90 -21.72 22.98
CA MET A 1 -16.46 -20.90 21.83
C MET A 1 -17.20 -21.39 20.60
N ILE A 2 -17.71 -20.48 19.75
CA ILE A 2 -18.67 -20.82 18.67
C ILE A 2 -17.98 -21.50 17.48
N TYR A 3 -16.64 -21.51 17.39
CA TYR A 3 -15.87 -22.23 16.37
C TYR A 3 -14.58 -22.85 16.93
N ASP A 4 -14.13 -23.94 16.28
CA ASP A 4 -12.84 -24.58 16.53
C ASP A 4 -11.68 -23.73 16.02
N GLN A 5 -10.64 -23.58 16.86
CA GLN A 5 -9.48 -22.72 16.58
C GLN A 5 -8.71 -23.18 15.34
N THR A 6 -8.60 -24.49 15.11
CA THR A 6 -7.90 -25.06 13.96
C THR A 6 -8.62 -24.73 12.66
N SER A 7 -9.95 -24.80 12.68
CA SER A 7 -10.81 -24.48 11.54
C SER A 7 -10.71 -23.00 11.16
N LEU A 8 -10.67 -22.11 12.16
CA LEU A 8 -10.46 -20.68 11.96
C LEU A 8 -9.06 -20.37 11.37
N LEU A 9 -8.01 -21.00 11.90
CA LEU A 9 -6.65 -20.84 11.39
C LEU A 9 -6.50 -21.32 9.93
N LYS A 10 -7.17 -22.41 9.56
CA LYS A 10 -7.19 -22.90 8.16
C LYS A 10 -7.87 -21.89 7.23
N PHE A 11 -8.98 -21.29 7.65
CA PHE A 11 -9.68 -20.27 6.86
C PHE A 11 -8.83 -18.99 6.70
N ILE A 12 -8.14 -18.56 7.77
CA ILE A 12 -7.18 -17.46 7.70
C ILE A 12 -6.06 -17.79 6.72
N LEU A 13 -5.50 -19.00 6.79
CA LEU A 13 -4.45 -19.43 5.88
C LEU A 13 -4.89 -19.35 4.41
N GLU A 14 -6.09 -19.84 4.10
CA GLU A 14 -6.63 -19.77 2.73
C GLU A 14 -6.78 -18.32 2.26
N THR A 15 -7.22 -17.43 3.14
CA THR A 15 -7.42 -16.01 2.82
C THR A 15 -6.09 -15.28 2.59
N VAL A 16 -5.14 -15.44 3.52
CA VAL A 16 -3.84 -14.75 3.51
C VAL A 16 -2.92 -15.33 2.42
N SER A 17 -3.06 -16.61 2.07
CA SER A 17 -2.29 -17.21 0.96
C SER A 17 -2.53 -16.53 -0.39
N LYS A 18 -3.68 -15.87 -0.56
CA LYS A 18 -4.05 -15.11 -1.77
C LYS A 18 -3.46 -13.69 -1.77
N THR A 19 -2.91 -13.21 -0.65
CA THR A 19 -2.28 -11.88 -0.51
C THR A 19 -0.75 -11.96 -0.51
N ASN A 20 -0.06 -10.82 -0.48
CA ASN A 20 1.40 -10.77 -0.40
C ASN A 20 1.93 -10.73 1.05
N MET A 21 1.08 -11.03 2.04
CA MET A 21 1.46 -11.14 3.45
C MET A 21 2.18 -12.48 3.72
N VAL A 22 3.34 -12.68 3.10
CA VAL A 22 4.07 -13.95 3.15
C VAL A 22 4.49 -14.29 4.58
N ASP A 23 4.96 -13.32 5.35
CA ASP A 23 5.39 -13.53 6.73
C ASP A 23 4.21 -13.92 7.65
N TYR A 24 3.03 -13.33 7.43
CA TYR A 24 1.82 -13.70 8.18
C TYR A 24 1.32 -15.10 7.76
N THR A 25 1.41 -15.44 6.47
CA THR A 25 1.11 -16.80 5.98
C THR A 25 2.01 -17.83 6.67
N MET A 26 3.29 -17.50 6.89
CA MET A 26 4.25 -18.36 7.58
C MET A 26 3.88 -18.57 9.06
N ASP A 27 3.57 -17.50 9.79
CA ASP A 27 3.15 -17.57 11.20
C ASP A 27 1.89 -18.46 11.38
N ILE A 28 0.91 -18.33 10.49
CA ILE A 28 -0.31 -19.18 10.55
C ILE A 28 0.00 -20.66 10.26
N ARG A 29 0.93 -20.97 9.35
CA ARG A 29 1.36 -22.36 9.08
C ARG A 29 2.09 -22.97 10.26
N GLU A 30 2.93 -22.19 10.95
CA GLU A 30 3.63 -22.61 12.16
C GLU A 30 2.63 -22.94 13.27
N ARG A 31 1.64 -22.07 13.51
CA ARG A 31 0.56 -22.30 14.49
C ARG A 31 -0.31 -23.52 14.19
N LEU A 32 -0.39 -23.95 12.93
CA LEU A 32 -1.10 -25.17 12.49
C LEU A 32 -0.22 -26.43 12.54
N ASN A 33 1.04 -26.33 12.97
CA ASN A 33 2.02 -27.42 12.96
C ASN A 33 2.18 -28.08 11.58
N MET A 34 1.99 -27.34 10.47
CA MET A 34 1.98 -27.87 9.10
C MET A 34 3.38 -28.17 8.51
N GLY A 35 4.36 -28.45 9.36
CA GLY A 35 5.75 -28.72 8.97
C GLY A 35 6.56 -27.45 8.71
N ASN A 36 7.77 -27.42 9.29
CA ASN A 36 8.71 -26.29 9.30
C ASN A 36 9.53 -26.14 8.01
N GLU A 37 9.29 -26.97 6.99
CA GLU A 37 9.94 -26.76 5.71
C GLU A 37 9.26 -25.57 5.03
N LEU A 38 9.95 -24.42 5.03
CA LEU A 38 9.62 -23.31 4.15
C LEU A 38 9.46 -23.92 2.77
N PRO A 39 8.24 -23.98 2.21
CA PRO A 39 8.10 -24.36 0.82
C PRO A 39 8.97 -23.37 0.06
N GLU A 40 9.91 -23.87 -0.73
CA GLU A 40 10.82 -23.05 -1.52
C GLU A 40 10.06 -21.99 -2.33
N GLU A 41 8.81 -22.31 -2.68
CA GLU A 41 7.79 -21.43 -3.23
C GLU A 41 7.51 -20.17 -2.40
N LEU A 42 7.35 -20.26 -1.06
CA LEU A 42 7.13 -19.10 -0.19
C LEU A 42 8.39 -18.25 -0.06
N THR A 43 9.58 -18.87 0.00
CA THR A 43 10.86 -18.14 0.00
C THR A 43 11.02 -17.34 -1.29
N LYS A 44 10.75 -17.97 -2.43
CA LYS A 44 10.81 -17.34 -3.75
C LYS A 44 9.75 -16.26 -3.91
N ARG A 45 8.54 -16.49 -3.38
CA ARG A 45 7.48 -15.49 -3.37
C ARG A 45 7.89 -14.27 -2.54
N ARG A 46 8.47 -14.48 -1.35
CA ARG A 46 9.00 -13.39 -0.51
C ARG A 46 10.08 -12.59 -1.23
N SER A 47 11.04 -13.25 -1.88
CA SER A 47 12.09 -12.54 -2.64
C SER A 47 11.50 -11.73 -3.79
N ASN A 48 10.55 -12.31 -4.54
CA ASN A 48 9.87 -11.60 -5.63
C ASN A 48 9.11 -10.38 -5.12
N VAL A 49 8.49 -10.50 -3.94
CA VAL A 49 7.76 -9.40 -3.33
C VAL A 49 8.69 -8.25 -2.95
N LEU A 50 9.83 -8.56 -2.34
CA LEU A 50 10.81 -7.55 -1.96
C LEU A 50 11.47 -6.87 -3.17
N VAL A 51 11.74 -7.62 -4.24
CA VAL A 51 12.28 -7.06 -5.49
C VAL A 51 11.27 -6.09 -6.10
N LYS A 52 10.02 -6.51 -6.26
CA LYS A 52 8.97 -5.66 -6.84
C LYS A 52 8.71 -4.41 -6.00
N LEU A 53 8.74 -4.54 -4.67
CA LEU A 53 8.60 -3.41 -3.76
C LEU A 53 9.72 -2.38 -3.98
N LYS A 54 10.98 -2.82 -4.06
CA LYS A 54 12.13 -1.93 -4.28
C LYS A 54 12.10 -1.25 -5.64
N GLU A 55 11.71 -1.96 -6.69
CA GLU A 55 11.53 -1.39 -8.04
C GLU A 55 10.50 -0.25 -8.00
N LEU A 56 9.31 -0.51 -7.45
CA LEU A 56 8.24 0.48 -7.36
C LEU A 56 8.62 1.66 -6.45
N GLN A 57 9.33 1.43 -5.35
CA GLN A 57 9.86 2.50 -4.50
C GLN A 57 10.86 3.38 -5.24
N THR A 58 11.70 2.79 -6.10
CA THR A 58 12.68 3.54 -6.90
C THR A 58 11.98 4.39 -7.96
N GLU A 59 10.92 3.87 -8.60
CA GLU A 59 10.10 4.63 -9.56
C GLU A 59 9.40 5.84 -8.92
N VAL A 60 8.95 5.70 -7.66
CA VAL A 60 8.19 6.73 -6.94
C VAL A 60 9.11 7.63 -6.08
N ALA A 61 10.39 7.30 -5.96
CA ALA A 61 11.37 8.09 -5.19
C ALA A 61 11.42 9.58 -5.55
N PRO A 62 11.31 10.00 -6.83
CA PRO A 62 11.28 11.42 -7.16
C PRO A 62 10.07 12.14 -6.55
N LEU A 63 8.89 11.50 -6.56
CA LEU A 63 7.67 12.04 -5.97
C LEU A 63 7.80 12.19 -4.44
N MET A 64 8.47 11.24 -3.77
CA MET A 64 8.72 11.33 -2.32
C MET A 64 9.64 12.49 -1.96
N LYS A 65 10.72 12.71 -2.72
CA LYS A 65 11.64 13.84 -2.49
C LYS A 65 10.92 15.18 -2.57
N CYS A 66 10.01 15.33 -3.54
CA CYS A 66 9.29 16.58 -3.72
C CYS A 66 8.25 16.82 -2.63
N MET A 67 7.60 15.75 -2.18
CA MET A 67 6.73 15.84 -1.01
C MET A 67 7.50 16.23 0.26
N GLU A 68 8.78 15.84 0.39
CA GLU A 68 9.64 16.29 1.48
C GLU A 68 10.04 17.77 1.35
N GLU A 69 10.33 18.23 0.14
CA GLU A 69 10.64 19.64 -0.16
C GLU A 69 9.41 20.56 0.02
N LEU A 70 8.22 20.03 -0.24
CA LEU A 70 6.92 20.72 -0.08
C LEU A 70 6.35 20.69 1.35
N LYS A 71 6.99 19.97 2.30
CA LYS A 71 6.61 20.00 3.73
C LYS A 71 6.90 21.33 4.42
N ASN A 72 7.46 22.32 3.71
CA ASN A 72 7.57 23.68 4.21
C ASN A 72 6.15 24.25 4.48
N PRO A 73 5.85 24.67 5.74
CA PRO A 73 4.50 25.00 6.17
C PRO A 73 3.88 26.22 5.46
N ASP A 74 4.70 27.02 4.79
CA ASP A 74 4.24 28.18 4.01
C ASP A 74 3.65 27.80 2.63
N THR A 75 4.01 26.64 2.09
CA THR A 75 3.60 26.18 0.74
C THR A 75 2.41 25.22 0.76
N MET A 76 2.11 24.63 1.92
CA MET A 76 1.18 23.50 2.08
C MET A 76 -0.31 23.91 2.27
N LYS A 77 -0.61 25.21 2.38
CA LYS A 77 -1.97 25.69 2.71
C LYS A 77 -3.00 25.54 1.58
N ASP A 78 -2.56 25.40 0.34
CA ASP A 78 -3.47 25.25 -0.81
C ASP A 78 -3.13 23.97 -1.59
N SER A 79 -4.08 23.04 -1.66
CA SER A 79 -3.95 21.83 -2.48
C SER A 79 -3.61 22.15 -3.93
N LYS A 80 -4.11 23.29 -4.44
CA LYS A 80 -3.78 23.81 -5.78
C LYS A 80 -2.34 24.29 -5.91
N SER A 81 -1.75 24.87 -4.88
CA SER A 81 -0.33 25.28 -4.88
C SER A 81 0.59 24.08 -4.81
N ILE A 82 0.20 23.02 -4.07
CA ILE A 82 0.92 21.75 -4.04
C ILE A 82 0.89 21.10 -5.43
N VAL A 83 -0.29 21.01 -6.06
CA VAL A 83 -0.42 20.45 -7.42
C VAL A 83 0.36 21.27 -8.44
N HIS A 84 0.32 22.60 -8.35
CA HIS A 84 1.05 23.47 -9.27
C HIS A 84 2.57 23.39 -9.06
N ALA A 85 3.05 23.34 -7.81
CA ALA A 85 4.48 23.14 -7.52
C ALA A 85 4.95 21.76 -8.00
N LEU A 86 4.14 20.73 -7.77
CA LEU A 86 4.36 19.39 -8.30
C LEU A 86 4.39 19.38 -9.84
N GLN A 87 3.49 20.09 -10.52
CA GLN A 87 3.45 20.23 -11.98
C GLN A 87 4.59 21.09 -12.56
N GLN A 88 5.18 22.01 -11.78
CA GLN A 88 6.28 22.86 -12.22
C GLN A 88 7.65 22.23 -12.01
N GLU A 89 7.87 21.50 -10.90
CA GLU A 89 9.11 20.78 -10.65
C GLU A 89 9.19 19.46 -11.41
N PHE A 90 8.03 18.83 -11.66
CA PHE A 90 7.93 17.60 -12.44
C PHE A 90 7.08 17.88 -13.65
N ASP A 91 7.67 17.75 -14.84
CA ASP A 91 6.92 17.58 -16.08
C ASP A 91 6.09 16.29 -15.93
N PHE A 92 4.91 16.44 -15.32
CA PHE A 92 4.18 15.37 -14.66
C PHE A 92 3.80 14.33 -15.70
N LYS A 93 4.65 13.32 -15.87
CA LYS A 93 4.27 12.11 -16.56
C LYS A 93 3.27 11.44 -15.65
N TYR A 94 2.02 11.41 -16.09
CA TYR A 94 0.93 10.59 -15.57
C TYR A 94 1.38 9.17 -15.12
N ASP A 95 2.47 8.68 -15.70
CA ASP A 95 3.19 7.47 -15.34
C ASP A 95 3.65 7.40 -13.87
N ILE A 96 4.16 8.48 -13.25
CA ILE A 96 4.66 8.45 -11.87
C ILE A 96 3.50 8.27 -10.87
N ILE A 97 2.36 8.95 -11.09
CA ILE A 97 1.14 8.76 -10.27
C ILE A 97 0.66 7.32 -10.41
N ARG A 98 0.64 6.79 -11.63
CA ARG A 98 0.23 5.41 -11.88
C ARG A 98 1.17 4.42 -11.17
N SER A 99 2.48 4.69 -11.14
CA SER A 99 3.44 3.90 -10.35
C SER A 99 3.22 4.04 -8.84
N ALA A 100 2.87 5.23 -8.35
CA ALA A 100 2.54 5.47 -6.94
C ALA A 100 1.26 4.73 -6.51
N GLN A 101 0.22 4.71 -7.36
CA GLN A 101 -0.99 3.90 -7.14
C GLN A 101 -0.68 2.40 -7.09
N LYS A 102 0.18 1.91 -8.00
CA LYS A 102 0.63 0.51 -8.00
C LYS A 102 1.41 0.18 -6.72
N LEU A 103 2.31 1.06 -6.29
CA LEU A 103 3.06 0.91 -5.04
C LEU A 103 2.13 0.88 -3.83
N ALA A 104 1.15 1.78 -3.76
CA ALA A 104 0.18 1.82 -2.68
C ALA A 104 -0.64 0.52 -2.61
N LYS A 105 -1.17 0.05 -3.75
CA LYS A 105 -1.85 -1.26 -3.82
C LYS A 105 -0.93 -2.40 -3.36
N TYR A 106 0.34 -2.36 -3.74
CA TYR A 106 1.31 -3.38 -3.37
C TYR A 106 1.58 -3.40 -1.86
N LEU A 107 1.74 -2.22 -1.25
CA LEU A 107 1.88 -2.06 0.20
C LEU A 107 0.64 -2.56 0.95
N TYR A 108 -0.56 -2.27 0.43
CA TYR A 108 -1.80 -2.79 0.97
C TYR A 108 -1.85 -4.33 0.94
N GLU A 109 -1.46 -4.95 -0.18
CA GLU A 109 -1.39 -6.41 -0.31
C GLU A 109 -0.33 -7.05 0.59
N CYS A 110 0.72 -6.30 0.98
CA CYS A 110 1.73 -6.72 1.95
C CYS A 110 1.28 -6.51 3.41
N GLY A 111 0.16 -5.84 3.65
CA GLY A 111 -0.33 -5.51 5.00
C GLY A 111 0.22 -4.22 5.60
N ASN A 112 0.97 -3.43 4.83
CA ASN A 112 1.45 -2.12 5.27
C ASN A 112 0.43 -1.03 4.93
N TYR A 113 -0.65 -0.99 5.73
CA TYR A 113 -1.76 -0.07 5.51
C TYR A 113 -1.39 1.38 5.79
N ARG A 114 -0.52 1.65 6.77
CA ARG A 114 -0.13 3.01 7.14
C ARG A 114 0.58 3.71 5.99
N ASP A 115 1.59 3.09 5.42
CA ASP A 115 2.33 3.67 4.30
C ASP A 115 1.44 3.74 3.05
N SER A 116 0.60 2.72 2.81
CA SER A 116 -0.39 2.76 1.73
C SER A 116 -1.31 3.98 1.84
N ILE A 117 -1.81 4.34 3.02
CA ILE A 117 -2.66 5.53 3.22
C ILE A 117 -1.90 6.80 2.81
N SER A 118 -0.64 6.94 3.22
CA SER A 118 0.18 8.11 2.87
C SER A 118 0.35 8.26 1.36
N TYR A 119 0.65 7.17 0.65
CA TYR A 119 0.77 7.21 -0.82
C TYR A 119 -0.57 7.49 -1.51
N LEU A 120 -1.67 6.89 -1.04
CA LEU A 120 -3.01 7.14 -1.60
C LEU A 120 -3.47 8.58 -1.35
N TYR A 121 -3.14 9.17 -0.21
CA TYR A 121 -3.43 10.56 0.09
C TYR A 121 -2.72 11.50 -0.89
N ILE A 122 -1.43 11.27 -1.16
CA ILE A 122 -0.68 12.05 -2.16
C ILE A 122 -1.31 11.88 -3.55
N CYS A 123 -1.69 10.65 -3.91
CA CYS A 123 -2.38 10.37 -5.16
C CYS A 123 -3.71 11.16 -5.27
N LEU A 124 -4.50 11.27 -4.20
CA LEU A 124 -5.76 12.04 -4.18
C LEU A 124 -5.55 13.55 -4.26
N LEU A 125 -4.45 14.08 -3.72
CA LEU A 125 -4.13 15.50 -3.85
C LEU A 125 -3.84 15.89 -5.31
N VAL A 126 -3.25 14.98 -6.08
CA VAL A 126 -2.80 15.24 -7.45
C VAL A 126 -3.85 14.86 -8.51
N MET A 127 -4.69 13.86 -8.25
CA MET A 127 -5.71 13.44 -9.21
C MET A 127 -6.90 14.40 -9.29
N GLU A 128 -7.40 14.60 -10.51
CA GLU A 128 -8.68 15.26 -10.70
C GLU A 128 -9.85 14.34 -10.32
N PRO A 129 -10.94 14.87 -9.74
CA PRO A 129 -12.14 14.08 -9.40
C PRO A 129 -12.83 13.39 -10.60
N THR A 130 -12.50 13.81 -11.82
CA THR A 130 -12.98 13.27 -13.09
C THR A 130 -12.21 12.03 -13.56
N ASP A 131 -11.05 11.70 -12.95
CA ASP A 131 -10.28 10.50 -13.31
C ASP A 131 -11.04 9.23 -12.89
N LYS A 132 -11.09 8.24 -13.79
CA LYS A 132 -11.72 6.92 -13.54
C LYS A 132 -11.14 6.20 -12.32
N ASN A 133 -9.88 6.45 -11.97
CA ASN A 133 -9.20 5.80 -10.85
C ASN A 133 -9.38 6.54 -9.52
N TYR A 134 -9.91 7.75 -9.51
CA TYR A 134 -10.09 8.56 -8.31
C TYR A 134 -10.93 7.81 -7.25
N LEU A 135 -12.04 7.22 -7.67
CA LEU A 135 -12.92 6.46 -6.78
C LEU A 135 -12.23 5.21 -6.22
N ASN A 136 -11.43 4.51 -7.02
CA ASN A 136 -10.69 3.31 -6.58
C ASN A 136 -9.67 3.66 -5.49
N VAL A 137 -8.99 4.79 -5.64
CA VAL A 137 -7.99 5.28 -4.68
C VAL A 137 -8.66 5.71 -3.38
N LEU A 138 -9.82 6.36 -3.48
CA LEU A 138 -10.64 6.74 -2.33
C LEU A 138 -11.09 5.53 -1.52
N TRP A 139 -11.65 4.51 -2.17
CA TRP A 139 -12.02 3.25 -1.51
C TRP A 139 -10.83 2.53 -0.92
N GLY A 140 -9.68 2.55 -1.60
CA GLY A 140 -8.43 2.00 -1.08
C GLY A 140 -7.97 2.70 0.19
N LYS A 141 -8.07 4.04 0.25
CA LYS A 141 -7.72 4.82 1.45
C LYS A 141 -8.66 4.47 2.61
N LEU A 142 -9.97 4.47 2.36
CA LEU A 142 -10.97 4.14 3.37
C LEU A 142 -10.77 2.72 3.93
N ALA A 143 -10.56 1.73 3.05
CA ALA A 143 -10.31 0.35 3.47
C ALA A 143 -9.07 0.24 4.36
N ALA A 144 -7.99 0.92 3.98
CA ALA A 144 -6.76 0.95 4.78
C ALA A 144 -6.96 1.68 6.13
N GLU A 145 -7.72 2.78 6.17
CA GLU A 145 -8.02 3.51 7.41
C GLU A 145 -8.84 2.67 8.40
N ILE A 146 -9.85 1.94 7.90
CA ILE A 146 -10.63 0.97 8.70
C ILE A 146 -9.71 -0.09 9.30
N LEU A 147 -8.79 -0.65 8.50
CA LEU A 147 -7.85 -1.69 8.97
C LEU A 147 -6.84 -1.17 10.00
N THR A 148 -6.53 0.13 9.97
CA THR A 148 -5.69 0.79 10.99
C THR A 148 -6.47 1.35 12.19
N LEU A 149 -7.80 1.18 12.22
CA LEU A 149 -8.70 1.73 13.24
C LEU A 149 -8.60 3.26 13.38
N ASN A 150 -8.29 3.95 12.29
CA ASN A 150 -8.10 5.40 12.28
C ASN A 150 -9.42 6.14 12.04
N TRP A 151 -10.35 6.04 12.99
CA TRP A 151 -11.71 6.59 12.91
C TRP A 151 -11.83 8.11 12.74
N PRO A 152 -10.91 8.95 13.25
CA PRO A 152 -11.01 10.40 13.06
C PRO A 152 -10.78 10.87 11.61
N THR A 153 -10.12 10.06 10.78
CA THR A 153 -9.76 10.45 9.39
C THR A 153 -10.39 9.57 8.31
N ALA A 154 -11.04 8.47 8.72
CA ALA A 154 -11.83 7.56 7.88
C ALA A 154 -13.16 8.20 7.45
#